data_AF-A0A937VHA4-F1
#
_entry.id   AF-A0A937VHA4-F1
#
_cell.length_a   1.000
_cell.length_b   1.000
_cell.length_c   1.000
_cell.angle_alpha   90.00
_cell.angle_beta   90.00
_cell.angle_gamma   90.00
#
_symmetry.space_group_name_H-M   'P 1'
#
loop_
_entity.id
_entity.type
_entity.pdbx_description
1 polymer ?
#
loop_
_entity_poly.entity_id
_entity_poly.type
_entity_poly.pdbx_seq_one_letter_code
_entity_poly.pdbx_strand_id
1 'polypeptide(L)'
;MPTLYLRDVPEHVIQELRRRASASRRSLNAEAIVCLEQALERSGTAEPLVLEDIVSRLDEFAERTRDKWGSEDSADIIREGREERGDW
;
A
#
# COMPACT_ATOMS: atom_id res chain seq x y z
N MET A 1 -11.60 -23.68 -11.25
CA MET A 1 -10.60 -22.87 -10.53
C MET A 1 -9.85 -23.78 -9.59
N PRO A 2 -8.52 -23.69 -9.50
CA PRO A 2 -7.77 -24.42 -8.48
C PRO A 2 -8.19 -23.93 -7.09
N THR A 3 -8.22 -24.83 -6.10
CA THR A 3 -8.55 -24.52 -4.71
C THR A 3 -7.38 -24.96 -3.83
N LEU A 4 -6.90 -24.03 -2.99
CA LEU A 4 -5.85 -24.28 -2.02
C LEU A 4 -6.45 -24.28 -0.61
N TYR A 5 -6.19 -25.33 0.16
CA TYR A 5 -6.58 -25.40 1.57
C TYR A 5 -5.33 -25.24 2.45
N LEU A 6 -5.37 -24.24 3.33
CA LEU A 6 -4.36 -24.06 4.37
C LEU A 6 -4.86 -24.70 5.67
N ARG A 7 -4.09 -25.64 6.23
CA ARG A 7 -4.37 -26.29 7.51
C ARG A 7 -3.36 -25.84 8.55
N ASP A 8 -3.76 -25.93 9.82
CA ASP A 8 -2.92 -25.64 10.98
C ASP A 8 -2.31 -24.22 10.93
N VAL A 9 -3.06 -23.26 10.39
CA VAL A 9 -2.62 -21.86 10.30
C VAL A 9 -2.56 -21.28 11.72
N PRO A 10 -1.40 -20.74 12.15
CA PRO A 10 -1.29 -20.16 13.48
C PRO A 10 -2.30 -19.03 13.70
N GLU A 11 -2.85 -18.96 14.92
CA GLU A 11 -3.91 -17.99 15.26
C GLU A 11 -3.51 -16.54 14.96
N HIS A 12 -2.26 -16.18 15.27
CA HIS A 12 -1.74 -14.84 15.01
C HIS A 12 -1.74 -14.48 13.50
N VAL A 13 -1.52 -15.46 12.61
CA VAL A 13 -1.55 -15.24 11.16
C VAL A 13 -2.98 -14.97 10.68
N ILE A 14 -3.96 -15.72 11.19
CA ILE A 14 -5.37 -15.50 10.87
C ILE A 14 -5.85 -14.13 11.35
N GLN A 15 -5.44 -13.72 12.56
CA GLN A 15 -5.78 -12.41 13.09
C GLN A 15 -5.23 -11.27 12.23
N GLU A 16 -3.97 -11.39 11.82
CA GLU A 16 -3.34 -10.39 10.96
C GLU A 16 -3.98 -10.34 9.57
N LEU A 17 -4.29 -11.49 8.97
CA LEU A 17 -5.00 -11.55 7.69
C LEU A 17 -6.40 -10.92 7.78
N ARG A 18 -7.13 -11.14 8.88
CA ARG A 18 -8.44 -10.50 9.09
C ARG A 18 -8.31 -8.99 9.24
N ARG A 19 -7.34 -8.52 10.01
CA ARG A 19 -7.07 -7.09 10.20
C ARG A 19 -6.79 -6.39 8.87
N ARG A 20 -5.91 -6.98 8.06
CA ARG A 20 -5.56 -6.47 6.71
C ARG A 20 -6.77 -6.50 5.77
N ALA A 21 -7.50 -7.61 5.74
CA ALA A 21 -8.70 -7.76 4.92
C ALA A 21 -9.75 -6.67 5.23
N SER A 22 -10.01 -6.40 6.52
CA SER A 22 -10.91 -5.34 6.95
C SER A 22 -10.42 -3.95 6.55
N ALA A 23 -9.12 -3.66 6.76
CA ALA A 23 -8.53 -2.38 6.39
C ALA A 23 -8.63 -2.11 4.87
N SER A 24 -8.40 -3.14 4.06
CA SER A 24 -8.48 -3.07 2.60
C SER A 24 -9.88 -3.35 2.04
N ARG A 25 -10.91 -3.44 2.90
CA ARG A 25 -12.33 -3.69 2.54
C ARG A 25 -12.54 -4.86 1.59
N ARG A 26 -11.87 -5.97 1.84
CA ARG A 26 -11.93 -7.16 0.99
C ARG A 26 -12.13 -8.44 1.79
N SER A 27 -12.54 -9.50 1.09
CA SER A 27 -12.76 -10.80 1.74
C SER A 27 -11.43 -11.40 2.20
N LEU A 28 -11.49 -12.27 3.21
CA LEU A 28 -10.31 -12.97 3.71
C LEU A 28 -9.64 -13.83 2.63
N ASN A 29 -10.44 -14.43 1.74
CA ASN A 29 -9.93 -15.19 0.61
C ASN A 29 -9.17 -14.30 -0.39
N ALA A 30 -9.71 -13.11 -0.70
CA ALA A 30 -9.00 -12.14 -1.53
C ALA A 30 -7.71 -11.65 -0.83
N GLU A 31 -7.74 -11.48 0.50
CA GLU A 31 -6.54 -11.15 1.28
C GLU A 31 -5.44 -12.19 1.16
N ALA A 32 -5.80 -13.46 1.35
CA ALA A 32 -4.88 -14.57 1.20
C ALA A 32 -4.26 -14.64 -0.20
N ILE A 33 -5.07 -14.45 -1.26
CA ILE A 33 -4.58 -14.49 -2.65
C ILE A 33 -3.51 -13.43 -2.90
N VAL A 34 -3.75 -12.16 -2.54
CA VAL A 34 -2.76 -11.09 -2.77
C VAL A 34 -1.51 -11.31 -1.92
N CYS A 35 -1.65 -11.82 -0.70
CA CYS A 35 -0.48 -12.14 0.12
C CYS A 35 0.39 -13.22 -0.56
N LEU A 36 -0.23 -14.23 -1.18
CA LEU A 36 0.47 -15.25 -1.96
C LEU A 36 1.10 -14.66 -3.22
N GLU A 37 0.39 -13.80 -3.95
CA GLU A 37 0.90 -13.12 -5.15
C GLU A 37 2.13 -12.25 -4.80
N GLN A 38 2.03 -11.41 -3.77
CA GLN A 38 3.14 -10.58 -3.28
C GLN A 38 4.35 -11.42 -2.83
N ALA A 39 4.11 -12.56 -2.18
CA ALA A 39 5.19 -13.45 -1.77
C ALA A 39 5.89 -14.07 -2.99
N LEU A 40 5.13 -14.47 -4.01
CA LEU A 40 5.66 -15.02 -5.25
C LEU A 40 6.44 -13.96 -6.04
N GLU A 41 5.93 -12.73 -6.15
CA GLU A 41 6.63 -11.59 -6.76
C GLU A 41 7.97 -11.32 -6.07
N ARG A 42 7.97 -11.24 -4.73
CA ARG A 42 9.20 -11.04 -3.95
C ARG A 42 10.20 -12.18 -4.12
N SER A 43 9.73 -13.41 -4.23
CA SER A 43 10.58 -14.58 -4.43
C SER A 43 11.15 -14.68 -5.86
N GLY A 44 10.42 -14.14 -6.85
CA GLY A 44 10.87 -14.04 -8.24
C GLY A 44 11.86 -12.90 -8.47
N THR A 45 11.84 -11.86 -7.65
CA THR A 45 12.80 -10.73 -7.68
C THR A 45 13.96 -10.93 -6.70
N ALA A 46 14.54 -12.13 -6.63
CA ALA A 46 15.86 -12.32 -6.05
C ALA A 46 16.98 -11.91 -7.05
N GLU A 47 16.77 -10.83 -7.80
CA GLU A 47 17.84 -10.00 -8.32
C GLU A 47 17.86 -8.70 -7.50
N PRO A 48 19.02 -8.23 -7.03
CA PRO A 48 19.09 -7.05 -6.17
C PRO A 48 18.49 -5.85 -6.91
N LEU A 49 17.42 -5.29 -6.36
CA LEU A 49 16.81 -4.06 -6.87
C LEU A 49 17.87 -2.94 -6.82
N VAL A 50 18.34 -2.53 -8.00
CA VAL A 50 19.25 -1.38 -8.14
C VAL A 50 18.44 -0.13 -7.79
N LEU A 51 19.03 0.78 -7.00
CA LEU A 51 18.36 1.97 -6.48
C LEU A 51 17.66 2.80 -7.58
N GLU A 52 18.24 2.85 -8.79
CA GLU A 52 17.62 3.45 -9.97
C GLU A 52 16.21 2.91 -10.26
N ASP A 53 15.98 1.60 -10.15
CA ASP A 53 14.73 0.95 -10.53
C ASP A 53 13.59 1.30 -9.55
N ILE A 54 13.95 1.56 -8.29
CA ILE A 54 13.02 2.05 -7.26
C ILE A 54 12.64 3.50 -7.55
N VAL A 55 13.62 4.35 -7.87
CA VAL A 55 13.41 5.77 -8.16
C VAL A 55 12.54 5.93 -9.42
N SER A 56 12.83 5.19 -10.49
CA SER A 56 12.03 5.24 -11.72
C SER A 56 10.58 4.80 -11.51
N ARG A 57 10.33 3.78 -10.69
CA ARG A 57 8.95 3.38 -10.34
C ARG A 57 8.23 4.43 -9.48
N LEU A 58 8.97 5.14 -8.63
CA LEU A 58 8.41 6.22 -7.82
C LEU A 58 8.02 7.42 -8.70
N ASP A 59 8.87 7.78 -9.66
CA ASP A 59 8.59 8.85 -10.63
C ASP A 59 7.39 8.50 -11.53
N GLU A 60 7.32 7.28 -12.05
CA GLU A 60 6.19 6.83 -12.88
C GLU A 60 4.87 6.83 -12.08
N PHE A 61 4.93 6.41 -10.81
CA PHE A 61 3.78 6.47 -9.90
C PHE A 61 3.37 7.93 -9.64
N ALA A 62 4.33 8.81 -9.34
CA ALA A 62 4.10 10.23 -9.08
C ALA A 62 3.47 10.94 -10.28
N GLU A 63 3.97 10.69 -11.50
CA GLU A 63 3.40 11.22 -12.75
C GLU A 63 1.96 10.75 -12.96
N ARG A 64 1.70 9.47 -12.73
CA ARG A 64 0.36 8.87 -12.90
C ARG A 64 -0.66 9.37 -11.88
N THR A 65 -0.19 9.79 -10.70
CA THR A 65 -1.02 10.40 -9.66
C THR A 65 -1.08 11.92 -9.73
N ARG A 66 -0.21 12.59 -10.50
CA ARG A 66 -0.13 14.06 -10.60
C ARG A 66 -1.44 14.69 -11.10
N ASP A 67 -2.11 14.04 -12.05
CA ASP A 67 -3.40 14.49 -12.59
C ASP A 67 -4.62 14.09 -11.74
N LYS A 68 -4.45 13.14 -10.80
CA LYS A 68 -5.56 12.60 -9.98
C LYS A 68 -5.54 13.05 -8.52
N TRP A 69 -4.39 13.51 -8.06
CA TRP A 69 -4.19 14.17 -6.77
C TRP A 69 -3.31 15.39 -7.02
N GLY A 70 -3.87 16.41 -7.67
CA GLY A 70 -3.35 17.77 -7.52
C GLY A 70 -3.50 18.12 -6.05
N SER A 71 -2.46 17.85 -5.27
CA SER A 71 -2.43 18.26 -3.87
C SER A 71 -2.55 19.77 -3.86
N GLU A 72 -3.62 20.30 -3.28
CA GLU A 72 -3.49 21.58 -2.57
C GLU A 72 -2.23 21.46 -1.74
N ASP A 73 -1.25 22.31 -2.04
CA ASP A 73 0.06 22.27 -1.40
C ASP A 73 -0.20 22.24 0.10
N SER A 74 0.29 21.22 0.78
CA SER A 74 0.03 21.08 2.22
C SER A 74 0.53 22.32 2.98
N ALA A 75 1.45 23.08 2.39
CA ALA A 75 1.88 24.39 2.87
C ALA A 75 0.79 25.48 2.82
N ASP A 76 -0.15 25.44 1.88
CA ASP A 76 -1.25 26.40 1.76
C ASP A 76 -2.32 26.16 2.82
N ILE A 77 -2.69 24.89 3.07
CA ILE A 77 -3.63 24.50 4.14
C ILE A 77 -3.08 24.90 5.53
N ILE A 78 -1.77 24.75 5.73
CA ILE A 78 -1.11 25.14 6.99
C ILE A 78 -1.08 26.67 7.15
N ARG A 79 -0.95 27.43 6.06
CA ARG A 79 -0.93 28.89 6.08
C ARG A 79 -2.30 29.48 6.42
N GLU A 80 -3.35 28.98 5.78
CA GLU A 80 -4.73 29.44 6.00
C GLU A 80 -5.19 29.19 7.46
N GLY A 81 -4.88 28.02 8.01
CA GLY A 81 -5.16 27.70 9.42
C GLY A 81 -4.32 28.46 10.46
N ARG A 82 -3.29 29.20 10.02
CA ARG A 82 -2.48 30.10 10.87
C ARG A 82 -3.00 31.54 10.83
N GLU A 83 -3.52 31.97 9.67
CA GLU A 83 -4.13 33.29 9.50
C GLU A 83 -5.48 33.40 10.23
N GLU A 84 -6.29 32.33 10.26
CA GLU A 84 -7.56 32.31 11.01
C GLU A 84 -7.40 32.43 12.53
N ARG A 85 -6.23 32.06 13.08
CA ARG A 85 -5.97 32.08 14.53
C ARG A 85 -5.30 33.36 15.04
N GLY A 86 -4.89 34.27 14.14
CA GLY A 86 -4.42 35.60 14.51
C GLY A 86 -3.18 35.65 15.41
N ASP A 87 -2.35 34.61 15.42
CA ASP A 87 -1.07 34.60 16.14
C ASP A 87 0.04 35.13 15.21
N TRP A 88 0.37 36.42 15.34
CA TRP A 88 1.58 37.01 14.77
C TRP A 88 2.77 36.83 15.72
#